data_AF-A0A1Z5KBG0-F1
#
_entry.id   AF-A0A1Z5KBG0-F1
#
_cell.length_a   1.000
_cell.length_b   1.000
_cell.length_c   1.000
_cell.angle_alpha   90.00
_cell.angle_beta   90.00
_cell.angle_gamma   90.00
#
_symmetry.space_group_name_H-M   'P 1'
#
loop_
_entity.id
_entity.type
_entity.pdbx_description
1 polymer ?
#
loop_
_entity_poly.entity_id
_entity_poly.type
_entity_poly.pdbx_seq_one_letter_code
_entity_poly.pdbx_strand_id
1 'polypeptide(L)'
;MTRNFRTTLASRERNRIHARKTRQRKKEQMQSLQSRAEDLKREQLRLRQIINEKNTASILVGLFAKSPINVQSSAEDPEVENLLKRPVDEIPDASKVSELPALILPGQHASKNAKALQESTADETEDGIDYELLGKDRSKCSPEELDRIRRERNRMHAKRTRDRKRLFTEQMSEICRQLEDENDALLDYLTKIDPDHNFVPSIPRMDQSSPTLAAQQEPYEAVDPCSLSDGGVPSNQLSKLLQAATAFEKPAASTAKRGRPAVKASSQSAPTKIPIPDILRSIASSLVALSDESSASDDSHDEEEHENMLSGSGKRQRTSSKYYSMSSPAATAVGC
;
A
#
# COMPACT_ATOMS: atom_id res chain seq x y z
N MET A 1 28.90 35.33 -15.02
CA MET A 1 28.90 33.87 -14.83
C MET A 1 27.67 33.39 -14.04
N THR A 2 26.44 33.62 -14.54
CA THR A 2 25.19 33.40 -13.77
C THR A 2 24.17 32.45 -14.43
N ARG A 3 24.49 31.85 -15.58
CA ARG A 3 23.53 30.99 -16.31
C ARG A 3 23.39 29.55 -15.75
N ASN A 4 24.27 29.10 -14.86
CA ASN A 4 24.29 27.69 -14.43
C ASN A 4 23.29 27.35 -13.31
N PHE A 5 22.66 28.32 -12.64
CA PHE A 5 21.77 28.02 -11.51
C PHE A 5 20.34 27.65 -11.93
N ARG A 6 19.81 28.23 -13.02
CA ARG A 6 18.42 27.96 -13.46
C ARG A 6 18.21 26.51 -13.91
N THR A 7 19.21 25.90 -14.54
CA THR A 7 19.12 24.50 -14.99
C THR A 7 19.05 23.52 -13.82
N THR A 8 19.69 23.84 -12.68
CA THR A 8 19.67 22.98 -11.50
C THR A 8 18.30 22.93 -10.81
N LEU A 9 17.55 24.03 -10.80
CA LEU A 9 16.21 24.07 -10.21
C LEU A 9 15.20 23.29 -11.05
N ALA A 10 15.19 23.50 -12.37
CA ALA A 10 14.32 22.75 -13.28
C ALA A 10 14.63 21.24 -13.25
N SER A 11 15.91 20.87 -13.17
CA SER A 11 16.34 19.46 -13.04
C SER A 11 15.87 18.84 -11.71
N ARG A 12 16.03 19.56 -10.59
CA ARG A 12 15.55 19.11 -9.27
C ARG A 12 14.04 18.93 -9.26
N GLU A 13 13.31 19.85 -9.89
CA GLU A 13 11.85 19.76 -9.96
C GLU A 13 11.39 18.57 -10.81
N ARG A 14 12.02 18.36 -11.98
CA ARG A 14 11.79 17.16 -12.80
C ARG A 14 12.04 15.88 -12.01
N ASN A 15 13.12 15.82 -11.23
CA ASN A 15 13.45 14.66 -10.40
C ASN A 15 12.37 14.40 -9.33
N ARG A 16 11.87 15.46 -8.67
CA ARG A 16 10.77 15.36 -7.70
C ARG A 16 9.50 14.81 -8.34
N ILE A 17 9.11 15.35 -9.50
CA ILE A 17 7.93 14.88 -10.24
C ILE A 17 8.09 13.40 -10.62
N HIS A 18 9.25 12.99 -11.14
CA HIS A 18 9.54 11.59 -11.46
C HIS A 18 9.46 10.68 -10.24
N ALA A 19 10.01 11.11 -9.10
CA ALA A 19 9.96 10.37 -7.87
C ALA A 19 8.50 10.19 -7.38
N ARG A 20 7.69 11.25 -7.41
CA ARG A 20 6.26 11.20 -7.07
C ARG A 20 5.50 10.24 -7.98
N LYS A 21 5.62 10.39 -9.30
CA LYS A 21 4.96 9.49 -10.29
C LYS A 21 5.39 8.04 -10.13
N THR A 22 6.65 7.78 -9.79
CA THR A 22 7.14 6.42 -9.55
C THR A 22 6.59 5.83 -8.25
N ARG A 23 6.48 6.62 -7.19
CA ARG A 23 5.83 6.19 -5.94
C ARG A 23 4.35 5.90 -6.17
N GLN A 24 3.65 6.77 -6.89
CA GLN A 24 2.25 6.59 -7.25
C GLN A 24 2.01 5.29 -8.02
N ARG A 25 2.74 5.07 -9.12
CA ARG A 25 2.62 3.84 -9.91
C ARG A 25 2.85 2.57 -9.09
N LYS A 26 3.84 2.59 -8.18
CA LYS A 26 4.10 1.45 -7.29
C LYS A 26 2.98 1.24 -6.26
N LYS A 27 2.39 2.33 -5.75
CA LYS A 27 1.23 2.27 -4.85
C LYS A 27 0.02 1.67 -5.57
N GLU A 28 -0.28 2.16 -6.77
CA GLU A 28 -1.34 1.65 -7.63
C GLU A 28 -1.15 0.17 -7.97
N GLN A 29 0.08 -0.26 -8.30
CA GLN A 29 0.39 -1.67 -8.54
C GLN A 29 0.11 -2.55 -7.31
N MET A 30 0.55 -2.12 -6.12
CA MET A 30 0.29 -2.87 -4.88
C MET A 30 -1.21 -2.95 -4.58
N GLN A 31 -1.93 -1.82 -4.72
CA GLN A 31 -3.37 -1.76 -4.48
C GLN A 31 -4.15 -2.61 -5.50
N SER A 32 -3.73 -2.62 -6.76
CA SER A 32 -4.33 -3.45 -7.81
C SER A 32 -4.18 -4.94 -7.52
N LEU A 33 -3.02 -5.38 -7.01
CA LEU A 33 -2.83 -6.78 -6.60
C LEU A 33 -3.69 -7.15 -5.39
N GLN A 34 -3.81 -6.27 -4.40
CA GLN A 34 -4.68 -6.47 -3.24
C GLN A 34 -6.15 -6.61 -3.65
N SER A 35 -6.67 -5.64 -4.43
CA SER A 35 -8.05 -5.69 -4.95
C SER A 35 -8.30 -6.98 -5.72
N ARG A 36 -7.35 -7.40 -6.56
CA ARG A 36 -7.48 -8.64 -7.33
C ARG A 36 -7.54 -9.88 -6.44
N ALA A 37 -6.70 -9.97 -5.41
CA ALA A 37 -6.74 -11.09 -4.47
C ALA A 37 -8.11 -11.15 -3.76
N GLU A 38 -8.66 -10.01 -3.34
CA GLU A 38 -9.99 -9.92 -2.73
C GLU A 38 -11.11 -10.33 -3.70
N ASP A 39 -11.04 -9.87 -4.94
CA ASP A 39 -11.96 -10.24 -6.02
C ASP A 39 -11.92 -11.76 -6.25
N LEU A 40 -10.74 -12.36 -6.40
CA LEU A 40 -10.56 -13.79 -6.61
C LEU A 40 -11.07 -14.62 -5.42
N LYS A 41 -10.85 -14.15 -4.19
CA LYS A 41 -11.38 -14.78 -2.97
C LYS A 41 -12.90 -14.74 -2.95
N ARG A 42 -13.53 -13.60 -3.34
CA ARG A 42 -14.99 -13.50 -3.48
C ARG A 42 -15.53 -14.47 -4.52
N GLU A 43 -14.85 -14.58 -5.66
CA GLU A 43 -15.22 -15.54 -6.70
C GLU A 43 -15.12 -16.99 -6.22
N GLN A 44 -14.06 -17.33 -5.48
CA GLN A 44 -13.92 -18.65 -4.88
C GLN A 44 -15.11 -19.01 -3.97
N LEU A 45 -15.49 -18.07 -3.09
CA LEU A 45 -16.62 -18.27 -2.18
C LEU A 45 -17.94 -18.44 -2.94
N ARG A 46 -18.14 -17.66 -4.00
CA ARG A 46 -19.30 -17.77 -4.89
C ARG A 46 -19.36 -19.14 -5.57
N LEU A 47 -18.25 -19.61 -6.14
CA LEU A 47 -18.19 -20.92 -6.79
C LEU A 47 -18.50 -22.05 -5.82
N ARG A 48 -17.89 -22.01 -4.62
CA ARG A 48 -18.17 -22.99 -3.56
C ARG A 48 -19.66 -23.01 -3.18
N GLN A 49 -20.29 -21.84 -3.06
CA GLN A 49 -21.71 -21.75 -2.78
C GLN A 49 -22.55 -22.40 -3.89
N ILE A 50 -22.30 -22.06 -5.16
CA ILE A 50 -23.05 -22.62 -6.29
C ILE A 50 -22.89 -24.14 -6.35
N ILE A 51 -21.66 -24.65 -6.22
CA ILE A 51 -21.38 -26.09 -6.21
C ILE A 51 -22.15 -26.79 -5.08
N ASN A 52 -22.12 -26.23 -3.87
CA ASN A 52 -22.86 -26.79 -2.73
C ASN A 52 -24.38 -26.77 -2.95
N GLU A 53 -24.92 -25.71 -3.54
CA GLU A 53 -26.34 -25.62 -3.91
C GLU A 53 -26.71 -26.69 -4.94
N LYS A 54 -25.87 -26.92 -5.96
CA LYS A 54 -26.07 -27.95 -6.99
C LYS A 54 -25.97 -29.37 -6.43
N ASN A 55 -24.97 -29.63 -5.58
CA ASN A 55 -24.83 -30.92 -4.89
C ASN A 55 -26.04 -31.20 -3.99
N THR A 56 -26.49 -30.19 -3.23
CA THR A 56 -27.69 -30.30 -2.39
C THR A 56 -28.94 -30.57 -3.25
N ALA A 57 -29.12 -29.82 -4.34
CA ALA A 57 -30.24 -30.02 -5.26
C ALA A 57 -30.22 -31.41 -5.89
N SER A 58 -29.04 -31.91 -6.29
CA SER A 58 -28.86 -33.25 -6.84
C SER A 58 -29.28 -34.34 -5.84
N ILE A 59 -28.86 -34.22 -4.58
CA ILE A 59 -29.28 -35.11 -3.49
C ILE A 59 -30.81 -35.06 -3.31
N LEU A 60 -31.40 -33.86 -3.26
CA LEU A 60 -32.84 -33.69 -3.06
C LEU A 60 -33.65 -34.29 -4.22
N VAL A 61 -33.31 -33.96 -5.47
CA VAL A 61 -33.93 -34.57 -6.66
C VAL A 61 -33.83 -36.10 -6.56
N GLY A 62 -32.69 -36.59 -6.05
CA GLY A 62 -32.50 -38.01 -5.93
C GLY A 62 -33.32 -38.70 -4.85
N LEU A 63 -33.62 -38.02 -3.75
CA LEU A 63 -34.53 -38.52 -2.72
C LEU A 63 -35.99 -38.60 -3.22
N PHE A 64 -36.38 -37.72 -4.16
CA PHE A 64 -37.74 -37.69 -4.70
C PHE A 64 -37.93 -38.57 -5.94
N ALA A 65 -36.88 -38.82 -6.73
CA ALA A 65 -36.93 -39.73 -7.85
C ALA A 65 -36.96 -41.18 -7.34
N LYS A 66 -38.06 -41.91 -7.56
CA LYS A 66 -38.23 -43.34 -7.16
C LYS A 66 -37.26 -44.33 -7.84
N SER A 67 -36.32 -43.85 -8.63
CA SER A 67 -35.28 -44.67 -9.23
C SER A 67 -34.16 -44.88 -8.22
N PRO A 68 -33.61 -46.09 -8.05
CA PRO A 68 -32.40 -46.29 -7.28
C PRO A 68 -31.28 -45.52 -8.00
N ILE A 69 -30.97 -44.33 -7.50
CA ILE A 69 -29.91 -43.52 -8.06
C ILE A 69 -28.63 -44.22 -7.69
N ASN A 70 -27.96 -44.70 -8.73
CA ASN A 70 -26.55 -45.02 -8.64
C ASN A 70 -25.85 -43.67 -8.42
N VAL A 71 -25.80 -43.23 -7.16
CA VAL A 71 -24.94 -42.15 -6.69
C VAL A 71 -23.54 -42.73 -6.76
N GLN A 72 -23.07 -42.97 -7.99
CA GLN A 72 -21.64 -42.97 -8.23
C GLN A 72 -21.26 -41.54 -7.90
N SER A 73 -20.79 -41.36 -6.67
CA SER A 73 -19.83 -40.34 -6.29
C SER A 73 -18.75 -40.39 -7.37
N SER A 74 -18.99 -39.64 -8.44
CA SER A 74 -18.10 -39.48 -9.58
C SER A 74 -16.78 -39.12 -8.97
N ALA A 75 -15.82 -40.08 -8.97
CA ALA A 75 -14.58 -40.05 -8.21
C ALA A 75 -14.06 -38.61 -8.15
N GLU A 76 -14.38 -37.93 -7.05
CA GLU A 76 -14.16 -36.50 -6.97
C GLU A 76 -12.64 -36.32 -6.94
N ASP A 77 -12.17 -35.31 -7.66
CA ASP A 77 -10.77 -34.95 -7.55
C ASP A 77 -10.51 -34.61 -6.07
N PRO A 78 -9.60 -35.32 -5.37
CA PRO A 78 -9.34 -35.08 -3.96
C PRO A 78 -8.94 -33.63 -3.69
N GLU A 79 -8.37 -32.94 -4.69
CA GLU A 79 -8.04 -31.51 -4.59
C GLU A 79 -9.30 -30.65 -4.46
N VAL A 80 -10.32 -30.89 -5.28
CA VAL A 80 -11.59 -30.15 -5.25
C VAL A 80 -12.35 -30.42 -3.95
N GLU A 81 -12.37 -31.67 -3.48
CA GLU A 81 -13.01 -32.04 -2.22
C GLU A 81 -12.36 -31.30 -1.03
N ASN A 82 -11.03 -31.19 -1.02
CA ASN A 82 -10.30 -30.41 -0.02
C ASN A 82 -10.65 -28.92 -0.09
N LEU A 83 -10.75 -28.33 -1.29
CA LEU A 83 -11.16 -26.93 -1.47
C LEU A 83 -12.58 -26.66 -0.96
N LEU A 84 -13.51 -27.58 -1.20
CA LEU A 84 -14.89 -27.46 -0.73
C LEU A 84 -15.02 -27.61 0.79
N LYS A 85 -14.15 -28.40 1.43
CA LYS A 85 -14.12 -28.60 2.89
C LYS A 85 -13.32 -27.55 3.66
N ARG A 86 -12.37 -26.87 2.99
CA ARG A 86 -11.49 -25.87 3.62
C ARG A 86 -12.29 -24.73 4.28
N PRO A 87 -12.07 -24.36 5.55
CA PRO A 87 -12.77 -23.23 6.16
C PRO A 87 -12.43 -21.90 5.48
N VAL A 88 -13.32 -20.92 5.57
CA VAL A 88 -13.15 -19.60 4.92
C VAL A 88 -11.90 -18.87 5.42
N ASP A 89 -11.56 -19.06 6.69
CA ASP A 89 -10.39 -18.44 7.32
C ASP A 89 -9.06 -19.00 6.82
N GLU A 90 -9.06 -20.18 6.19
CA GLU A 90 -7.85 -20.79 5.61
C GLU A 90 -7.58 -20.33 4.18
N ILE A 91 -8.56 -19.74 3.49
CA ILE A 91 -8.37 -19.19 2.15
C ILE A 91 -7.27 -18.12 2.18
N PRO A 92 -6.24 -18.20 1.29
CA PRO A 92 -5.20 -17.19 1.20
C PRO A 92 -5.78 -15.77 1.09
N ASP A 93 -5.23 -14.84 1.86
CA ASP A 93 -5.72 -13.46 1.95
C ASP A 93 -4.54 -12.49 2.07
N ALA A 94 -4.75 -11.25 1.63
CA ALA A 94 -3.79 -10.16 1.73
C ALA A 94 -3.39 -9.88 3.19
N SER A 95 -4.29 -10.12 4.15
CA SER A 95 -4.02 -10.00 5.59
C SER A 95 -2.99 -11.03 6.11
N LYS A 96 -2.83 -12.15 5.40
CA LYS A 96 -1.89 -13.23 5.75
C LYS A 96 -0.51 -13.05 5.15
N VAL A 97 -0.33 -12.08 4.24
CA VAL A 97 1.00 -11.69 3.76
C VAL A 97 1.74 -11.13 4.96
N SER A 98 2.47 -12.02 5.62
CA SER A 98 3.11 -11.80 6.91
C SER A 98 3.75 -10.42 6.94
N GLU A 99 3.38 -9.61 7.93
CA GLU A 99 4.10 -8.38 8.20
C GLU A 99 5.56 -8.75 8.37
N LEU A 100 6.38 -8.38 7.38
CA LEU A 100 7.79 -8.73 7.38
C LEU A 100 8.38 -8.36 8.73
N PRO A 101 8.95 -9.34 9.46
CA PRO A 101 9.27 -9.20 10.86
C PRO A 101 9.98 -7.87 11.06
N ALA A 102 9.45 -7.05 11.98
CA ALA A 102 10.01 -5.75 12.28
C ALA A 102 11.50 -5.95 12.54
N LEU A 103 12.33 -5.42 11.64
CA LEU A 103 13.70 -5.90 11.59
C LEU A 103 14.44 -5.43 12.83
N ILE A 104 14.67 -6.38 13.74
CA ILE A 104 15.35 -6.17 15.00
C ILE A 104 16.80 -5.88 14.64
N LEU A 105 17.21 -4.62 14.76
CA LEU A 105 18.60 -4.23 14.59
C LEU A 105 19.44 -4.97 15.64
N PRO A 106 20.42 -5.80 15.23
CA PRO A 106 21.39 -6.34 16.16
C PRO A 106 22.05 -5.17 16.91
N GLY A 107 21.86 -5.12 18.23
CA GLY A 107 22.44 -4.07 19.09
C GLY A 107 21.44 -3.23 19.90
N GLN A 108 20.14 -3.21 19.60
CA GLN A 108 19.16 -2.52 20.48
C GLN A 108 18.71 -3.36 21.68
N HIS A 109 18.91 -4.68 21.64
CA HIS A 109 18.67 -5.59 22.77
C HIS A 109 19.97 -6.25 23.21
N ALA A 110 20.94 -5.44 23.64
CA ALA A 110 22.23 -5.89 24.14
C ALA A 110 22.16 -6.47 25.58
N SER A 111 21.18 -7.33 25.88
CA SER A 111 21.18 -8.12 27.11
C SER A 111 21.49 -9.57 26.82
N LYS A 112 22.79 -9.87 26.85
CA LYS A 112 23.44 -11.13 27.28
C LYS A 112 23.36 -12.40 26.41
N ASN A 113 22.47 -12.54 25.42
CA ASN A 113 22.34 -13.82 24.69
C ASN A 113 22.78 -13.82 23.21
N ALA A 114 23.44 -12.78 22.71
CA ALA A 114 23.78 -12.64 21.29
C ALA A 114 24.97 -13.49 20.78
N LYS A 115 25.62 -14.28 21.65
CA LYS A 115 26.82 -15.04 21.26
C LYS A 115 26.55 -16.34 20.47
N ALA A 116 25.31 -16.80 20.40
CA ALA A 116 24.99 -18.10 19.79
C ALA A 116 24.51 -18.02 18.31
N LEU A 117 24.24 -16.83 17.77
CA LEU A 117 23.71 -16.64 16.41
C LEU A 117 24.67 -15.84 15.50
N GLN A 118 25.95 -15.80 15.85
CA GLN A 118 26.96 -14.99 15.16
C GLN A 118 27.95 -15.83 14.34
N GLU A 119 27.87 -17.16 14.44
CA GLU A 119 28.87 -18.07 13.85
C GLU A 119 28.47 -18.63 12.47
N SER A 120 27.24 -18.37 12.00
CA SER A 120 26.73 -18.89 10.72
C SER A 120 26.49 -17.83 9.63
N THR A 121 26.83 -16.55 9.87
CA THR A 121 26.56 -15.45 8.91
C THR A 121 27.78 -14.57 8.64
N ALA A 122 28.98 -15.07 8.93
CA ALA A 122 30.23 -14.39 8.61
C ALA A 122 30.67 -14.60 7.15
N ASP A 123 29.93 -15.41 6.39
CA ASP A 123 30.06 -15.43 4.93
C ASP A 123 29.50 -14.11 4.40
N GLU A 124 30.38 -13.33 3.77
CA GLU A 124 30.23 -11.94 3.39
C GLU A 124 28.83 -11.63 2.84
N THR A 125 27.95 -11.05 3.65
CA THR A 125 26.69 -10.55 3.11
C THR A 125 27.04 -9.43 2.12
N GLU A 126 26.92 -9.74 0.84
CA GLU A 126 27.19 -8.93 -0.37
C GLU A 126 26.35 -7.62 -0.45
N ASP A 127 25.82 -7.19 0.68
CA ASP A 127 24.89 -6.10 0.84
C ASP A 127 25.58 -4.73 0.83
N GLY A 128 26.91 -4.71 0.96
CA GLY A 128 27.72 -3.50 1.02
C GLY A 128 27.45 -2.62 2.23
N ILE A 129 26.84 -3.17 3.29
CA ILE A 129 26.51 -2.47 4.54
C ILE A 129 27.60 -2.76 5.58
N ASP A 130 28.25 -1.70 6.06
CA ASP A 130 29.24 -1.79 7.14
C ASP A 130 28.56 -1.84 8.51
N TYR A 131 28.28 -3.06 8.99
CA TYR A 131 27.62 -3.30 10.27
C TYR A 131 28.52 -2.98 11.48
N GLU A 132 29.85 -3.08 11.33
CA GLU A 132 30.80 -2.73 12.38
C GLU A 132 30.71 -1.24 12.69
N LEU A 133 30.66 -0.40 11.66
CA LEU A 133 30.50 1.04 11.80
C LEU A 133 29.17 1.41 12.47
N LEU A 134 28.08 0.68 12.20
CA LEU A 134 26.77 0.92 12.80
C LEU A 134 26.72 0.63 14.31
N GLY A 135 27.55 -0.30 14.81
CA GLY A 135 27.59 -0.72 16.20
C GLY A 135 28.44 0.17 17.12
N LYS A 136 29.23 1.11 16.59
CA LYS A 136 30.14 1.95 17.38
C LYS A 136 29.38 2.90 18.33
N ASP A 137 29.96 3.12 19.51
CA ASP A 137 29.47 4.09 20.49
C ASP A 137 29.48 5.51 19.92
N ARG A 138 28.31 6.14 19.80
CA ARG A 138 28.17 7.51 19.27
C ARG A 138 28.97 8.56 20.03
N SER A 139 29.28 8.33 21.31
CA SER A 139 30.08 9.23 22.14
C SER A 139 31.57 9.24 21.78
N LYS A 140 32.05 8.18 21.11
CA LYS A 140 33.45 8.04 20.70
C LYS A 140 33.68 8.37 19.22
N CYS A 141 32.61 8.54 18.44
CA CYS A 141 32.70 8.81 17.01
C CYS A 141 33.02 10.28 16.74
N SER A 142 33.93 10.50 15.80
CA SER A 142 34.17 11.82 15.22
C SER A 142 32.95 12.32 14.41
N PRO A 143 32.82 13.63 14.15
CA PRO A 143 31.73 14.16 13.32
C PRO A 143 31.67 13.53 11.92
N GLU A 144 32.81 13.22 11.32
CA GLU A 144 32.88 12.55 10.01
C GLU A 144 32.36 11.11 10.08
N GLU A 145 32.72 10.37 11.14
CA GLU A 145 32.21 9.01 11.36
C GLU A 145 30.71 9.01 11.63
N LEU A 146 30.19 9.98 12.38
CA LEU A 146 28.75 10.14 12.60
C LEU A 146 28.01 10.34 11.27
N ASP A 147 28.58 11.12 10.35
CA ASP A 147 28.03 11.29 9.00
C ASP A 147 28.09 10.00 8.18
N ARG A 148 29.17 9.21 8.29
CA ARG A 148 29.25 7.87 7.65
C ARG A 148 28.18 6.93 8.22
N ILE A 149 28.03 6.86 9.55
CA ILE A 149 26.99 6.09 10.23
C ILE A 149 25.59 6.50 9.75
N ARG A 150 25.34 7.80 9.60
CA ARG A 150 24.06 8.32 9.09
C ARG A 150 23.80 7.86 7.66
N ARG A 151 24.80 7.96 6.76
CA ARG A 151 24.68 7.51 5.37
C ARG A 151 24.45 6.00 5.30
N GLU A 152 25.18 5.24 6.10
CA GLU A 152 25.06 3.78 6.15
C GLU A 152 23.69 3.34 6.67
N ARG A 153 23.20 3.96 7.74
CA ARG A 153 21.84 3.72 8.24
C ARG A 153 20.78 4.03 7.19
N ASN A 154 20.96 5.09 6.40
CA ASN A 154 20.06 5.44 5.31
C ASN A 154 20.12 4.39 4.18
N ARG A 155 21.33 3.97 3.76
CA ARG A 155 21.52 2.90 2.77
C ARG A 155 20.78 1.63 3.20
N MET A 156 21.04 1.20 4.42
CA MET A 156 20.39 0.03 5.03
C MET A 156 18.86 0.20 5.07
N HIS A 157 18.33 1.34 5.49
CA HIS A 157 16.88 1.55 5.58
C HIS A 157 16.21 1.56 4.20
N ALA A 158 16.87 2.21 3.23
CA ALA A 158 16.43 2.22 1.84
C ALA A 158 16.43 0.81 1.24
N LYS A 159 17.47 0.02 1.49
CA LYS A 159 17.55 -1.39 1.06
C LYS A 159 16.38 -2.19 1.64
N ARG A 160 16.22 -2.20 2.96
CA ARG A 160 15.13 -2.92 3.65
C ARG A 160 13.74 -2.52 3.15
N THR A 161 13.53 -1.22 2.89
CA THR A 161 12.24 -0.75 2.36
C THR A 161 11.97 -1.27 0.96
N ARG A 162 13.02 -1.41 0.12
CA ARG A 162 12.89 -2.00 -1.22
C ARG A 162 12.61 -3.50 -1.11
N ASP A 163 13.37 -4.22 -0.30
CA ASP A 163 13.23 -5.66 -0.11
C ASP A 163 11.84 -5.99 0.46
N ARG A 164 11.37 -5.21 1.43
CA ARG A 164 10.02 -5.36 1.99
C ARG A 164 8.93 -5.21 0.94
N LYS A 165 9.03 -4.18 0.10
CA LYS A 165 8.07 -3.96 -0.99
C LYS A 165 8.17 -5.06 -2.05
N ARG A 166 9.38 -5.52 -2.37
CA ARG A 166 9.61 -6.59 -3.34
C ARG A 166 8.96 -7.89 -2.87
N LEU A 167 9.28 -8.34 -1.67
CA LEU A 167 8.72 -9.55 -1.06
C LEU A 167 7.20 -9.47 -0.95
N PHE A 168 6.66 -8.33 -0.50
CA PHE A 168 5.21 -8.14 -0.43
C PHE A 168 4.54 -8.29 -1.81
N THR A 169 5.09 -7.64 -2.84
CA THR A 169 4.55 -7.75 -4.21
C THR A 169 4.66 -9.18 -4.76
N GLU A 170 5.79 -9.86 -4.51
CA GLU A 170 6.01 -11.25 -4.92
C GLU A 170 5.02 -12.18 -4.22
N GLN A 171 4.89 -12.10 -2.90
CA GLN A 171 3.93 -12.90 -2.12
C GLN A 171 2.48 -12.64 -2.53
N MET A 172 2.10 -11.38 -2.75
CA MET A 172 0.75 -11.06 -3.22
C MET A 172 0.48 -11.63 -4.61
N SER A 173 1.47 -11.59 -5.52
CA SER A 173 1.33 -12.19 -6.84
C SER A 173 1.18 -13.72 -6.79
N GLU A 174 1.86 -14.36 -5.84
CA GLU A 174 1.74 -15.79 -5.59
C GLU A 174 0.35 -16.16 -5.04
N ILE A 175 -0.19 -15.37 -4.11
CA ILE A 175 -1.56 -15.53 -3.60
C ILE A 175 -2.58 -15.41 -4.74
N CYS A 176 -2.47 -14.38 -5.59
CA CYS A 176 -3.37 -14.23 -6.74
C CYS A 176 -3.31 -15.47 -7.66
N ARG A 177 -2.10 -15.98 -7.93
CA ARG A 177 -1.92 -17.16 -8.76
C ARG A 177 -2.54 -18.41 -8.13
N GLN A 178 -2.33 -18.64 -6.84
CA GLN A 178 -2.94 -19.76 -6.13
C GLN A 178 -4.47 -19.69 -6.17
N LEU A 179 -5.06 -18.52 -5.91
CA LEU A 179 -6.51 -18.34 -5.96
C LEU A 179 -7.07 -18.53 -7.38
N GLU A 180 -6.32 -18.15 -8.42
CA GLU A 180 -6.70 -18.40 -9.81
C GLU A 180 -6.71 -19.89 -10.13
N ASP A 181 -5.62 -20.59 -9.81
CA ASP A 181 -5.50 -22.03 -10.05
C ASP A 181 -6.61 -22.81 -9.31
N GLU A 182 -6.90 -22.44 -8.05
CA GLU A 182 -7.99 -23.04 -7.26
C GLU A 182 -9.39 -22.71 -7.82
N ASN A 183 -9.61 -21.49 -8.29
CA ASN A 183 -10.88 -21.09 -8.91
C ASN A 183 -11.10 -21.83 -10.24
N ASP A 184 -10.05 -22.01 -11.04
CA ASP A 184 -10.12 -22.79 -12.28
C ASP A 184 -10.50 -24.25 -11.99
N ALA A 185 -9.93 -24.87 -10.95
CA ALA A 185 -10.29 -26.22 -10.54
C ALA A 185 -11.77 -26.34 -10.10
N LEU A 186 -12.28 -25.34 -9.37
CA LEU A 186 -13.69 -25.28 -8.97
C LEU A 186 -14.61 -25.05 -10.17
N LEU A 187 -14.20 -24.22 -11.13
CA LEU A 187 -14.95 -23.99 -12.37
C LEU A 187 -15.05 -25.27 -13.21
N ASP A 188 -13.92 -25.94 -13.43
CA ASP A 188 -13.88 -27.22 -14.14
C ASP A 188 -14.78 -28.26 -13.47
N TYR A 189 -14.84 -28.27 -12.14
CA TYR A 189 -15.76 -29.13 -11.39
C TYR A 189 -17.23 -28.73 -11.58
N LEU A 190 -17.54 -27.44 -11.52
CA LEU A 190 -18.89 -26.94 -11.74
C LEU A 190 -19.39 -27.29 -13.14
N THR A 191 -18.55 -27.14 -14.17
CA THR A 191 -18.88 -27.53 -15.55
C THR A 191 -19.14 -29.03 -15.69
N LYS A 192 -18.48 -29.88 -14.89
CA LYS A 192 -18.74 -31.33 -14.88
C LYS A 192 -20.10 -31.67 -14.25
N ILE A 193 -20.49 -30.98 -13.17
CA ILE A 193 -21.78 -31.22 -12.49
C ILE A 193 -22.95 -30.61 -13.26
N ASP A 194 -22.75 -29.41 -13.82
CA ASP A 194 -23.78 -28.64 -14.49
C ASP A 194 -23.24 -28.05 -15.81
N PRO A 195 -23.20 -28.86 -16.89
CA PRO A 195 -22.63 -28.44 -18.18
C PRO A 195 -23.43 -27.31 -18.83
N ASP A 196 -24.70 -27.15 -18.45
CA ASP A 196 -25.57 -26.10 -18.97
C ASP A 196 -25.39 -24.78 -18.19
N HIS A 197 -24.58 -24.77 -17.14
CA HIS A 197 -24.31 -23.56 -16.40
C HIS A 197 -23.46 -22.60 -17.24
N ASN A 198 -24.10 -21.59 -17.83
CA ASN A 198 -23.44 -20.45 -18.45
C ASN A 198 -22.82 -19.57 -17.36
N PHE A 199 -21.66 -20.00 -16.85
CA PHE A 199 -20.90 -19.22 -15.90
C PHE A 199 -20.09 -18.16 -16.65
N VAL A 200 -20.31 -16.89 -16.31
CA VAL A 200 -19.49 -15.78 -16.77
C VAL A 200 -18.56 -15.41 -15.62
N PRO A 201 -17.23 -15.62 -15.76
CA PRO A 201 -16.28 -15.17 -14.76
C PRO A 201 -16.47 -13.68 -14.49
N SER A 202 -16.65 -13.32 -13.21
CA SER A 202 -16.84 -11.91 -12.83
C SER A 202 -15.56 -11.11 -13.04
N ILE A 203 -14.41 -11.80 -13.07
CA ILE A 203 -13.08 -11.20 -13.16
C ILE A 203 -12.42 -11.74 -14.42
N PRO A 204 -12.03 -10.86 -15.37
CA PRO A 204 -11.21 -11.26 -16.49
C PRO A 204 -9.89 -11.84 -15.98
N ARG A 205 -9.53 -13.03 -16.43
CA ARG A 205 -8.19 -13.60 -16.21
C ARG A 205 -7.19 -12.58 -16.74
N MET A 206 -6.28 -12.06 -15.92
CA MET A 206 -5.17 -11.34 -16.53
C MET A 206 -4.29 -12.40 -17.15
N ASP A 207 -4.38 -12.52 -18.46
CA ASP A 207 -3.39 -13.22 -19.23
C ASP A 207 -2.02 -12.70 -18.80
N GLN A 208 -1.16 -13.62 -18.36
CA GLN A 208 0.22 -13.33 -17.96
C GLN A 208 1.08 -12.84 -19.13
N SER A 209 0.47 -12.46 -20.26
CA SER A 209 1.02 -11.48 -21.20
C SER A 209 1.20 -10.15 -20.47
N SER A 210 2.15 -10.14 -19.54
CA SER A 210 2.75 -8.95 -18.98
C SER A 210 3.03 -8.05 -20.17
N PRO A 211 2.46 -6.83 -20.23
CA PRO A 211 2.98 -5.82 -21.12
C PRO A 211 4.41 -5.63 -20.63
N THR A 212 5.32 -6.30 -21.33
CA THR A 212 6.71 -6.35 -20.95
C THR A 212 7.14 -4.89 -20.84
N LEU A 213 7.44 -4.46 -19.61
CA LEU A 213 8.00 -3.14 -19.31
C LEU A 213 9.40 -2.96 -19.93
N ALA A 214 9.78 -3.77 -20.91
CA ALA A 214 10.82 -3.40 -21.86
C ALA A 214 10.29 -2.20 -22.63
N ALA A 215 10.62 -1.04 -22.08
CA ALA A 215 10.78 0.18 -22.82
C ALA A 215 9.72 0.37 -23.91
N GLN A 216 8.56 0.93 -23.53
CA GLN A 216 8.09 2.07 -24.31
C GLN A 216 9.14 3.19 -24.18
N GLN A 217 10.33 2.95 -24.73
CA GLN A 217 10.98 3.96 -25.53
C GLN A 217 9.94 4.20 -26.62
N GLU A 218 9.16 5.27 -26.44
CA GLU A 218 8.70 6.05 -27.59
C GLU A 218 9.85 5.99 -28.59
N PRO A 219 9.66 5.48 -29.82
CA PRO A 219 10.65 5.63 -30.84
C PRO A 219 10.85 7.13 -30.96
N TYR A 220 11.90 7.62 -30.31
CA TYR A 220 12.50 8.87 -30.67
C TYR A 220 13.01 8.56 -32.06
N GLU A 221 12.20 8.86 -33.07
CA GLU A 221 12.77 9.12 -34.37
C GLU A 221 13.91 10.08 -34.10
N ALA A 222 15.13 9.64 -34.42
CA ALA A 222 16.28 10.49 -34.43
C ALA A 222 15.99 11.58 -35.47
N VAL A 223 15.30 12.63 -35.05
CA VAL A 223 15.18 13.87 -35.79
C VAL A 223 16.58 14.43 -35.85
N ASP A 224 17.19 14.18 -37.00
CA ASP A 224 18.49 14.66 -37.43
C ASP A 224 18.56 16.17 -37.16
N PRO A 225 19.45 16.67 -36.29
CA PRO A 225 19.47 18.08 -35.89
C PRO A 225 20.01 19.03 -36.98
N CYS A 226 20.05 18.62 -38.25
CA CYS A 226 20.67 19.39 -39.34
C CYS A 226 19.80 19.66 -40.58
N SER A 227 18.50 19.40 -40.60
CA SER A 227 17.63 19.84 -41.71
C SER A 227 16.78 21.06 -41.33
N LEU A 228 17.42 22.22 -41.25
CA LEU A 228 16.75 23.53 -41.39
C LEU A 228 16.40 23.73 -42.86
N SER A 229 15.38 23.01 -43.34
CA SER A 229 14.66 23.41 -44.54
C SER A 229 13.49 24.28 -44.11
N ASP A 230 13.43 25.46 -44.72
CA ASP A 230 12.50 26.58 -44.58
C ASP A 230 11.03 26.21 -44.88
N GLY A 231 10.50 25.25 -44.13
CA GLY A 231 9.13 24.75 -44.24
C GLY A 231 8.22 25.50 -43.27
N GLY A 232 7.53 26.51 -43.78
CA GLY A 232 6.57 27.32 -43.03
C GLY A 232 5.60 26.46 -42.20
N VAL A 233 5.60 26.69 -40.90
CA VAL A 233 4.63 26.09 -39.98
C VAL A 233 3.23 26.51 -40.44
N PRO A 234 2.31 25.56 -40.74
CA PRO A 234 0.97 25.92 -41.16
C PRO A 234 0.28 26.68 -40.02
N SER A 235 -0.05 27.95 -40.28
CA SER A 235 -0.66 28.92 -39.36
C SER A 235 -1.82 28.34 -38.51
N ASN A 236 -2.50 27.32 -39.04
CA ASN A 236 -3.63 26.65 -38.39
C ASN A 236 -3.26 25.89 -37.10
N GLN A 237 -2.00 25.46 -36.91
CA GLN A 237 -1.60 24.81 -35.65
C GLN A 237 -1.34 25.83 -34.53
N LEU A 238 -0.86 27.02 -34.88
CA LEU A 238 -0.56 28.07 -33.90
C LEU A 238 -1.84 28.63 -33.28
N SER A 239 -2.92 28.74 -34.07
CA SER A 239 -4.26 29.12 -33.59
C SER A 239 -4.83 28.11 -32.59
N LYS A 240 -4.64 26.80 -32.83
CA LYS A 240 -5.09 25.76 -31.89
C LYS A 240 -4.31 25.80 -30.59
N LEU A 241 -3.01 26.09 -30.64
CA LEU A 241 -2.17 26.19 -29.44
C LEU A 241 -2.53 27.45 -28.61
N LEU A 242 -2.81 28.58 -29.25
CA LEU A 242 -3.29 29.78 -28.55
C LEU A 242 -4.67 29.56 -27.92
N GLN A 243 -5.58 28.88 -28.61
CA GLN A 243 -6.93 28.61 -28.10
C GLN A 243 -6.93 27.62 -26.93
N ALA A 244 -5.98 26.68 -26.90
CA ALA A 244 -5.77 25.80 -25.75
C ALA A 244 -5.15 26.54 -24.54
N ALA A 245 -4.31 27.56 -24.80
CA ALA A 245 -3.68 28.34 -23.73
C ALA A 245 -4.64 29.30 -23.02
N THR A 246 -5.71 29.75 -23.68
CA THR A 246 -6.71 30.65 -23.06
C THR A 246 -7.82 29.91 -22.30
N ALA A 247 -7.93 28.59 -22.44
CA ALA A 247 -8.97 27.79 -21.77
C ALA A 247 -8.74 27.54 -20.26
N PHE A 248 -7.63 28.04 -19.69
CA PHE A 248 -7.31 27.90 -18.26
C PHE A 248 -7.67 29.13 -17.41
N GLU A 249 -8.48 30.05 -17.92
CA GLU A 249 -8.99 31.16 -17.13
C GLU A 249 -10.03 30.69 -16.10
N LYS A 250 -9.50 30.53 -14.88
CA LYS A 250 -10.10 30.09 -13.63
C LYS A 250 -11.40 30.86 -13.31
N PRO A 251 -12.54 30.19 -13.02
CA PRO A 251 -13.72 30.86 -12.52
C PRO A 251 -13.44 31.46 -11.13
N ALA A 252 -13.74 32.75 -11.01
CA ALA A 252 -13.58 33.54 -9.79
C ALA A 252 -14.35 32.92 -8.61
N ALA A 253 -13.66 32.83 -7.47
CA ALA A 253 -14.19 32.35 -6.21
C ALA A 253 -15.36 33.23 -5.73
N SER A 254 -16.54 32.63 -5.59
CA SER A 254 -17.63 33.21 -4.82
C SER A 254 -17.36 33.00 -3.33
N THR A 255 -17.24 34.10 -2.60
CA THR A 255 -17.08 34.14 -1.14
C THR A 255 -18.41 33.86 -0.46
N ALA A 256 -18.76 32.58 -0.32
CA ALA A 256 -19.90 32.17 0.51
C ALA A 256 -19.49 32.16 2.00
N LYS A 257 -19.96 33.16 2.74
CA LYS A 257 -19.96 33.22 4.20
C LYS A 257 -20.65 31.98 4.78
N ARG A 258 -19.91 31.05 5.38
CA ARG A 258 -20.47 30.03 6.27
C ARG A 258 -20.62 30.62 7.67
N GLY A 259 -21.87 30.92 8.03
CA GLY A 259 -22.28 31.16 9.41
C GLY A 259 -22.17 29.87 10.23
N ARG A 260 -21.64 29.99 11.44
CA ARG A 260 -21.69 28.94 12.47
C ARG A 260 -23.12 28.84 13.02
N PRO A 261 -23.79 27.67 12.99
CA PRO A 261 -24.93 27.46 13.87
C PRO A 261 -24.43 27.10 15.28
N ALA A 262 -24.86 27.88 16.26
CA ALA A 262 -24.75 27.56 17.68
C ALA A 262 -25.73 26.44 18.01
N VAL A 263 -25.23 25.27 18.40
CA VAL A 263 -26.06 24.17 18.90
C VAL A 263 -26.29 24.42 20.40
N LYS A 264 -27.53 24.77 20.73
CA LYS A 264 -28.02 24.86 22.11
C LYS A 264 -28.19 23.46 22.68
N ALA A 265 -27.64 23.24 23.87
CA ALA A 265 -27.99 22.14 24.74
C ALA A 265 -29.49 22.21 25.11
N SER A 266 -30.20 21.09 24.94
CA SER A 266 -31.54 20.90 25.49
C SER A 266 -31.61 19.57 26.24
N SER A 267 -32.22 19.69 27.40
CA SER A 267 -32.47 18.78 28.50
C SER A 267 -33.32 17.54 28.17
N GLN A 268 -33.02 16.48 28.92
CA GLN A 268 -33.95 15.61 29.68
C GLN A 268 -35.20 15.08 28.97
N SER A 269 -35.26 13.76 28.77
CA SER A 269 -36.49 12.99 29.02
C SER A 269 -36.17 11.54 29.38
N ALA A 270 -36.91 11.00 30.34
CA ALA A 270 -36.73 9.70 30.97
C ALA A 270 -37.32 8.54 30.14
N PRO A 271 -36.84 7.29 30.29
CA PRO A 271 -37.45 6.14 29.64
C PRO A 271 -38.66 5.63 30.44
N THR A 272 -39.83 5.65 29.81
CA THR A 272 -41.02 4.93 30.28
C THR A 272 -40.87 3.43 30.00
N LYS A 273 -40.93 2.63 31.08
CA LYS A 273 -41.08 1.17 31.02
C LYS A 273 -42.45 0.82 30.45
N ILE A 274 -42.48 0.13 29.32
CA ILE A 274 -43.66 -0.59 28.82
C ILE A 274 -43.43 -2.08 29.12
N PRO A 275 -44.32 -2.77 29.85
CA PRO A 275 -44.22 -4.21 30.07
C PRO A 275 -44.64 -4.95 28.80
N ILE A 276 -43.70 -5.69 28.19
CA ILE A 276 -43.97 -6.63 27.10
C ILE A 276 -44.35 -7.98 27.73
N PRO A 277 -45.47 -8.62 27.33
CA PRO A 277 -45.88 -9.92 27.86
C PRO A 277 -44.92 -11.05 27.44
N ASP A 278 -44.59 -11.90 28.41
CA ASP A 278 -43.54 -12.95 28.41
C ASP A 278 -43.73 -14.15 27.45
N ILE A 279 -44.48 -14.02 26.36
CA ILE A 279 -44.81 -15.18 25.49
C ILE A 279 -43.92 -15.28 24.23
N LEU A 280 -43.06 -14.30 23.94
CA LEU A 280 -42.18 -14.32 22.75
C LEU A 280 -40.68 -14.32 23.06
N ARG A 281 -40.27 -14.70 24.28
CA ARG A 281 -38.84 -14.78 24.65
C ARG A 281 -38.16 -16.09 24.23
N SER A 282 -38.92 -17.10 23.78
CA SER A 282 -38.39 -18.43 23.45
C SER A 282 -38.05 -18.65 21.96
N ILE A 283 -38.39 -17.72 21.07
CA ILE A 283 -38.13 -17.87 19.62
C ILE A 283 -37.02 -16.93 19.13
N ALA A 284 -36.73 -15.84 19.86
CA ALA A 284 -35.69 -14.88 19.50
C ALA A 284 -34.24 -15.32 19.86
N SER A 285 -34.05 -16.44 20.56
CA SER A 285 -32.71 -16.97 20.88
C SER A 285 -32.12 -17.90 19.83
N SER A 286 -32.81 -18.17 18.71
CA SER A 286 -32.31 -19.08 17.66
C SER A 286 -32.12 -18.44 16.29
N LEU A 287 -32.28 -17.11 16.15
CA LEU A 287 -32.25 -16.43 14.85
C LEU A 287 -31.57 -15.04 14.87
N VAL A 288 -30.65 -14.83 15.81
CA VAL A 288 -29.78 -13.64 15.86
C VAL A 288 -28.33 -14.10 16.08
N ALA A 289 -27.75 -14.73 15.05
CA ALA A 289 -26.32 -15.08 15.02
C ALA A 289 -25.66 -14.84 13.65
N LEU A 290 -26.27 -14.05 12.75
CA LEU A 290 -25.69 -13.70 11.45
C LEU A 290 -26.18 -12.31 10.99
N SER A 291 -25.93 -11.25 11.75
CA SER A 291 -26.09 -9.85 11.29
C SER A 291 -25.53 -8.89 12.33
N ASP A 292 -24.20 -8.78 12.45
CA ASP A 292 -23.51 -7.55 12.85
C ASP A 292 -22.01 -7.83 13.00
N GLU A 293 -21.24 -7.63 11.93
CA GLU A 293 -19.79 -7.34 11.98
C GLU A 293 -19.45 -6.65 10.63
N SER A 294 -20.17 -5.57 10.29
CA SER A 294 -19.68 -4.58 9.32
C SER A 294 -19.30 -3.31 10.08
N SER A 295 -18.31 -3.44 10.96
CA SER A 295 -17.59 -2.29 11.48
C SER A 295 -16.73 -1.77 10.35
N ALA A 296 -17.30 -0.84 9.57
CA ALA A 296 -16.54 0.02 8.69
C ALA A 296 -15.65 0.91 9.58
N SER A 297 -14.48 0.40 9.93
CA SER A 297 -13.36 1.23 10.35
C SER A 297 -12.83 1.92 9.10
N ASP A 298 -13.53 2.98 8.71
CA ASP A 298 -13.05 4.05 7.86
C ASP A 298 -11.96 4.82 8.64
N ASP A 299 -10.83 4.16 8.89
CA ASP A 299 -9.61 4.76 9.38
C ASP A 299 -8.70 5.02 8.17
N SER A 300 -9.23 5.79 7.21
CA SER A 300 -8.41 6.54 6.28
C SER A 300 -7.77 7.69 7.06
N HIS A 301 -6.79 7.36 7.90
CA HIS A 301 -5.80 8.35 8.31
C HIS A 301 -5.01 8.73 7.05
N ASP A 302 -5.54 9.74 6.36
CA ASP A 302 -4.83 10.55 5.39
C ASP A 302 -3.57 11.10 6.07
N GLU A 303 -2.48 10.35 6.00
CA GLU A 303 -1.10 10.84 6.16
C GLU A 303 -0.72 11.70 4.94
N GLU A 304 -1.57 12.69 4.63
CA GLU A 304 -1.37 13.73 3.64
C GLU A 304 -1.11 15.09 4.31
N GLU A 305 -0.43 15.13 5.45
CA GLU A 305 0.05 16.38 6.06
C GLU A 305 1.49 16.28 6.61
N HIS A 306 2.50 16.04 5.76
CA HIS A 306 3.88 16.42 6.12
C HIS A 306 4.79 16.87 4.96
N GLU A 307 4.23 17.40 3.86
CA GLU A 307 5.00 18.20 2.88
C GLU A 307 4.70 19.71 3.00
N ASN A 308 4.87 20.30 4.19
CA ASN A 308 4.93 21.77 4.31
C ASN A 308 5.85 22.31 5.42
N MET A 309 7.03 21.71 5.63
CA MET A 309 8.01 22.16 6.65
C MET A 309 9.44 22.46 6.12
N LEU A 310 9.66 22.54 4.80
CA LEU A 310 10.99 22.88 4.23
C LEU A 310 11.11 24.25 3.56
N SER A 311 10.10 25.13 3.67
CA SER A 311 10.28 26.57 3.46
C SER A 311 10.23 27.34 4.78
N GLY A 312 10.88 26.79 5.82
CA GLY A 312 11.34 27.59 6.94
C GLY A 312 12.38 28.57 6.41
N SER A 313 11.92 29.76 6.02
CA SER A 313 12.77 30.93 5.90
C SER A 313 13.54 31.05 7.21
N GLY A 314 14.82 30.70 7.16
CA GLY A 314 15.73 30.79 8.28
C GLY A 314 15.88 32.25 8.69
N LYS A 315 14.91 32.77 9.45
CA LYS A 315 15.12 33.84 10.39
C LYS A 315 16.08 33.28 11.43
N ARG A 316 17.37 33.39 11.12
CA ARG A 316 18.44 33.39 12.12
C ARG A 316 18.04 34.45 13.14
N GLN A 317 17.34 34.05 14.19
CA GLN A 317 17.31 34.83 15.42
C GLN A 317 18.75 34.84 15.90
N ARG A 318 19.42 35.94 15.56
CA ARG A 318 20.68 36.37 16.11
C ARG A 318 20.41 36.53 17.61
N THR A 319 20.62 35.48 18.38
CA THR A 319 20.66 35.59 19.83
C THR A 319 21.79 36.56 20.11
N SER A 320 21.42 37.75 20.56
CA SER A 320 22.35 38.73 21.08
C SER A 320 23.05 38.09 22.26
N SER A 321 24.28 37.63 22.01
CA SER A 321 25.26 37.36 23.05
C SER A 321 25.35 38.60 23.92
N LYS A 322 24.68 38.56 25.08
CA LYS A 322 24.86 39.54 26.14
C LYS A 322 26.34 39.51 26.51
N TYR A 323 27.02 40.59 26.17
CA TYR A 323 28.33 40.92 26.70
C TYR A 323 28.26 40.85 28.23
N TYR A 324 28.90 39.84 28.82
CA TYR A 324 29.38 39.97 30.18
C TYR A 324 30.61 40.88 30.12
N SER A 325 30.40 42.12 30.53
CA SER A 325 31.43 43.06 30.95
C SER A 325 32.23 42.41 32.07
N MET A 326 33.36 41.80 31.75
CA MET A 326 34.39 41.48 32.73
C MET A 326 35.08 42.79 33.10
N SER A 327 34.73 43.28 34.28
CA SER A 327 35.36 44.38 34.97
C SER A 327 36.86 44.10 35.14
N SER A 328 37.71 44.97 34.59
CA SER A 328 39.15 44.97 34.88
C SER A 328 39.40 45.22 36.37
N PRO A 329 40.15 44.37 37.09
CA PRO A 329 40.79 44.78 38.33
C PRO A 329 42.07 45.57 38.03
N ALA A 330 42.25 46.60 38.84
CA ALA A 330 43.22 47.66 38.72
C ALA A 330 44.69 47.18 38.76
N ALA A 331 45.51 47.90 37.99
CA ALA A 331 46.96 47.88 38.08
C ALA A 331 47.40 48.24 39.51
N THR A 332 48.14 47.33 40.15
CA THR A 332 48.97 47.67 41.32
C THR A 332 50.39 47.86 40.80
N ALA A 333 50.77 49.12 40.61
CA ALA A 333 52.16 49.51 40.44
C ALA A 333 52.85 49.43 41.80
N VAL A 334 53.81 48.53 41.95
CA VAL A 334 54.84 48.62 42.99
C VAL A 334 56.15 48.85 42.26
N GLY A 335 56.67 50.06 42.42
CA GLY A 335 58.03 50.42 42.08
C GLY A 335 58.93 50.35 43.32
N CYS A 336 60.24 50.26 43.01
CA CYS A 336 61.43 50.27 43.87
C CYS A 336 61.82 48.92 44.49
#